data_AF-A0A952XZN8-F1
#
_entry.id   AF-A0A952XZN8-F1
#
_cell.length_a   1.000
_cell.length_b   1.000
_cell.length_c   1.000
_cell.angle_alpha   90.00
_cell.angle_beta   90.00
_cell.angle_gamma   90.00
#
_symmetry.space_group_name_H-M   'P 1'
#
loop_
_entity.id
_entity.type
_entity.pdbx_description
1 polymer ?
#
loop_
_entity_poly.entity_id
_entity_poly.type
_entity_poly.pdbx_seq_one_letter_code
_entity_poly.pdbx_strand_id
1 'polypeptide(L)'
;MSGDTTPAFIKKLARETADAVFGDMEARARSAYENGQLILEKIFLFDRLADLRKYIDTITISKSEFSDSIIACEARLIPWLHEISHRQFIPDHLHISEKDRDEMSKARVGQPLPKAFRKIMATFEERRLLVGHLFYHEDPELWHLFYFDQRDTEADRNHWKEGSHLHLINCLTHPRSSAEEVWQDFHDGNPKMKGALHVRCAFK
;
A
#
# COMPACT_ATOMS: atom_id res chain seq x y z
N MET A 1 -9.07 -19.28 -21.28
CA MET A 1 -9.57 -17.99 -21.78
C MET A 1 -10.98 -17.80 -21.25
N SER A 2 -11.15 -17.17 -20.09
CA SER A 2 -12.48 -16.78 -19.59
C SER A 2 -12.85 -15.46 -20.26
N GLY A 3 -13.72 -15.50 -21.26
CA GLY A 3 -14.26 -14.29 -21.88
C GLY A 3 -15.11 -13.53 -20.86
N ASP A 4 -14.83 -12.24 -20.69
CA ASP A 4 -15.61 -11.37 -19.82
C ASP A 4 -17.06 -11.26 -20.34
N THR A 5 -17.99 -11.95 -19.66
CA THR A 5 -19.42 -12.01 -19.97
C THR A 5 -20.21 -10.81 -19.43
N THR A 6 -19.55 -9.77 -18.93
CA THR A 6 -20.23 -8.62 -18.34
C THR A 6 -21.06 -7.88 -19.41
N PRO A 7 -22.39 -7.69 -19.21
CA PRO A 7 -23.24 -6.95 -20.15
C PRO A 7 -22.73 -5.52 -20.41
N ALA A 8 -22.83 -5.06 -21.66
CA ALA A 8 -22.33 -3.74 -22.08
C ALA A 8 -22.93 -2.57 -21.28
N PHE A 9 -24.20 -2.67 -20.88
CA PHE A 9 -24.84 -1.67 -20.00
C PHE A 9 -24.17 -1.58 -18.62
N ILE A 10 -23.76 -2.72 -18.05
CA ILE A 10 -23.04 -2.74 -16.76
C ILE A 10 -21.66 -2.09 -16.90
N LYS A 11 -20.93 -2.36 -18.00
CA LYS A 11 -19.64 -1.71 -18.27
C LYS A 11 -19.78 -0.20 -18.43
N LYS A 12 -20.82 0.25 -19.15
CA LYS A 12 -21.12 1.67 -19.34
C LYS A 12 -21.43 2.36 -18.00
N LEU A 13 -22.34 1.78 -17.22
CA LEU A 13 -22.72 2.32 -15.91
C LEU A 13 -21.53 2.36 -14.94
N ALA A 14 -20.70 1.31 -14.93
CA ALA A 14 -19.48 1.27 -14.12
C ALA A 14 -18.50 2.39 -14.51
N ARG A 15 -18.33 2.62 -15.82
CA ARG A 15 -17.48 3.71 -16.31
C ARG A 15 -18.02 5.09 -15.95
N GLU A 16 -19.30 5.36 -16.21
CA GLU A 16 -19.92 6.64 -15.87
C GLU A 16 -19.86 6.93 -14.36
N THR A 17 -20.04 5.89 -13.54
CA THR A 17 -19.90 6.01 -12.08
C THR A 17 -18.45 6.28 -11.69
N ALA A 18 -17.49 5.58 -12.29
CA ALA A 18 -16.06 5.78 -12.02
C ALA A 18 -15.61 7.20 -12.44
N ASP A 19 -16.05 7.68 -13.60
CA ASP A 19 -15.74 9.01 -14.12
C ASP A 19 -16.31 10.11 -13.19
N ALA A 20 -17.55 9.93 -12.71
CA ALA A 20 -18.17 10.86 -11.76
C ALA A 20 -17.43 10.89 -10.41
N VAL A 21 -17.12 9.71 -9.85
CA VAL A 21 -16.37 9.60 -8.58
C VAL A 21 -14.98 10.20 -8.72
N PHE A 22 -14.29 9.96 -9.84
CA PHE A 22 -12.98 10.53 -10.09
C PHE A 22 -13.06 12.06 -10.22
N GLY A 23 -14.07 12.59 -10.91
CA GLY A 23 -14.29 14.03 -11.03
C GLY A 23 -14.49 14.72 -9.66
N ASP A 24 -15.30 14.13 -8.78
CA ASP A 24 -15.49 14.63 -7.42
C ASP A 24 -14.20 14.58 -6.59
N MET A 25 -13.42 13.50 -6.74
CA MET A 25 -12.13 13.35 -6.08
C MET A 25 -11.10 14.37 -6.59
N GLU A 26 -11.05 14.63 -7.89
CA GLU A 26 -10.16 15.63 -8.48
C GLU A 26 -10.52 17.04 -8.01
N ALA A 27 -11.81 17.38 -7.99
CA ALA A 27 -12.27 18.68 -7.49
C ALA A 27 -11.86 18.89 -6.02
N ARG A 28 -11.99 17.85 -5.18
CA ARG A 28 -11.54 17.87 -3.78
C ARG A 28 -10.02 18.02 -3.68
N ALA A 29 -9.25 17.24 -4.44
CA ALA A 29 -7.79 17.30 -4.46
C ALA A 29 -7.28 18.67 -4.93
N ARG A 30 -7.92 19.26 -5.95
CA ARG A 30 -7.64 20.61 -6.43
C ARG A 30 -7.91 21.67 -5.37
N SER A 31 -9.06 21.61 -4.70
CA SER A 31 -9.34 22.48 -3.57
C SER A 31 -8.31 22.31 -2.45
N ALA A 32 -7.91 21.09 -2.13
CA ALA A 32 -6.89 20.84 -1.11
C ALA A 32 -5.52 21.44 -1.52
N TYR A 33 -5.13 21.28 -2.79
CA TYR A 33 -3.92 21.88 -3.35
C TYR A 33 -3.95 23.42 -3.27
N GLU A 34 -5.00 24.05 -3.78
CA GLU A 34 -5.15 25.51 -3.81
C GLU A 34 -5.14 26.13 -2.40
N ASN A 35 -5.59 25.39 -1.39
CA ASN A 35 -5.57 25.82 0.01
C ASN A 35 -4.30 25.40 0.78
N GLY A 36 -3.31 24.77 0.14
CA GLY A 36 -2.08 24.31 0.80
C GLY A 36 -2.31 23.20 1.84
N GLN A 37 -3.31 22.35 1.59
CA GLN A 37 -3.76 21.27 2.48
C GLN A 37 -3.32 19.87 2.04
N LEU A 38 -2.55 19.73 0.96
CA LEU A 38 -1.96 18.44 0.59
C LEU A 38 -0.90 18.03 1.61
N ILE A 39 -1.24 17.06 2.46
CA ILE A 39 -0.38 16.66 3.57
C ILE A 39 0.91 16.00 3.10
N LEU A 40 0.86 15.20 2.02
CA LEU A 40 2.07 14.54 1.50
C LEU A 40 3.01 15.53 0.82
N GLU A 41 2.48 16.57 0.17
CA GLU A 41 3.31 17.64 -0.40
C GLU A 41 4.19 18.28 0.69
N LYS A 42 3.64 18.51 1.90
CA LYS A 42 4.44 19.00 3.04
C LYS A 42 5.53 18.02 3.46
N ILE A 43 5.26 16.72 3.42
CA ILE A 43 6.26 15.67 3.71
C ILE A 43 7.38 15.69 2.66
N PHE A 44 7.04 15.92 1.40
CA PHE A 44 7.97 15.89 0.28
C PHE A 44 8.99 17.03 0.28
N LEU A 45 8.66 18.15 0.92
CA LEU A 45 9.49 19.34 0.94
C LEU A 45 10.56 19.36 2.03
N PHE A 46 10.61 18.35 2.91
CA PHE A 46 11.67 18.27 3.91
C PHE A 46 13.00 17.82 3.27
N ASP A 47 14.08 18.51 3.61
CA ASP A 47 15.46 18.22 3.18
C ASP A 47 16.32 17.65 4.32
N ARG A 48 15.83 17.68 5.57
CA ARG A 48 16.51 17.15 6.75
C ARG A 48 15.68 16.08 7.44
N LEU A 49 16.27 14.91 7.63
CA LEU A 49 15.62 13.77 8.30
C LEU A 49 15.15 14.12 9.72
N ALA A 50 15.89 14.95 10.44
CA ALA A 50 15.54 15.35 11.81
C ALA A 50 14.23 16.16 11.87
N ASP A 51 14.00 17.04 10.89
CA ASP A 51 12.78 17.86 10.85
C ASP A 51 11.60 17.06 10.33
N LEU A 52 11.83 16.22 9.32
CA LEU A 52 10.82 15.28 8.83
C LEU A 52 10.29 14.39 9.97
N ARG A 53 11.18 13.85 10.81
CA ARG A 53 10.78 13.04 11.98
C ARG A 53 9.90 13.82 12.94
N LYS A 54 10.31 15.03 13.32
CA LYS A 54 9.51 15.91 14.20
C LYS A 54 8.14 16.20 13.61
N TYR A 55 8.06 16.41 12.29
CA TYR A 55 6.79 16.68 11.63
C TYR A 55 5.89 15.44 11.64
N ILE A 56 6.41 14.28 11.26
CA ILE A 56 5.67 13.01 11.26
C ILE A 56 5.10 12.69 12.65
N ASP A 57 5.85 12.97 13.71
CA ASP A 57 5.43 12.77 15.10
C ASP A 57 4.25 13.66 15.53
N THR A 58 3.88 14.67 14.74
CA THR A 58 2.79 15.63 15.05
C THR A 58 1.53 15.42 14.21
N ILE A 59 1.61 14.65 13.13
CA ILE A 59 0.50 14.48 12.18
C ILE A 59 -0.23 13.16 12.38
N THR A 60 -1.41 13.07 11.75
CA THR A 60 -2.16 11.83 11.52
C THR A 60 -2.84 11.99 10.17
N ILE A 61 -2.55 11.09 9.23
CA ILE A 61 -3.05 11.17 7.87
C ILE A 61 -4.38 10.42 7.76
N SER A 62 -5.44 11.10 7.37
CA SER A 62 -6.72 10.47 7.02
C SER A 62 -6.65 9.82 5.64
N LYS A 63 -7.54 8.85 5.39
CA LYS A 63 -7.68 8.22 4.07
C LYS A 63 -7.95 9.25 2.96
N SER A 64 -8.77 10.25 3.26
CA SER A 64 -9.11 11.34 2.33
C SER A 64 -7.89 12.17 1.95
N GLU A 65 -7.05 12.55 2.91
CA GLU A 65 -5.86 13.38 2.65
C GLU A 65 -4.78 12.59 1.88
N PHE A 66 -4.61 11.31 2.20
CA PHE A 66 -3.72 10.43 1.44
C PHE A 66 -4.19 10.28 0.00
N SER A 67 -5.50 10.05 -0.19
CA SER A 67 -6.11 9.92 -1.52
C SER A 67 -6.04 11.22 -2.31
N ASP A 68 -6.24 12.38 -1.68
CA ASP A 68 -6.10 13.69 -2.34
C ASP A 68 -4.70 13.91 -2.89
N SER A 69 -3.69 13.48 -2.14
CA SER A 69 -2.30 13.61 -2.57
C SER A 69 -2.01 12.72 -3.79
N ILE A 70 -2.57 11.50 -3.82
CA ILE A 70 -2.48 10.61 -4.99
C ILE A 70 -3.16 11.27 -6.20
N ILE A 71 -4.41 11.72 -6.04
CA ILE A 71 -5.17 12.32 -7.13
C ILE A 71 -4.51 13.61 -7.63
N ALA A 72 -3.91 14.41 -6.76
CA ALA A 72 -3.14 15.58 -7.15
C ALA A 72 -1.92 15.23 -8.02
N CYS A 73 -1.26 14.09 -7.78
CA CYS A 73 -0.20 13.58 -8.65
C CYS A 73 -0.76 13.15 -10.01
N GLU A 74 -1.82 12.32 -10.02
CA GLU A 74 -2.44 11.79 -11.25
C GLU A 74 -2.98 12.91 -12.15
N ALA A 75 -3.60 13.93 -11.54
CA ALA A 75 -4.15 15.10 -12.22
C ALA A 75 -3.09 16.18 -12.54
N ARG A 76 -1.81 15.93 -12.25
CA ARG A 76 -0.68 16.84 -12.53
C ARG A 76 -0.84 18.22 -11.88
N LEU A 77 -1.44 18.27 -10.69
CA LEU A 77 -1.56 19.49 -9.89
C LEU A 77 -0.27 19.82 -9.15
N ILE A 78 0.53 18.79 -8.86
CA ILE A 78 1.84 18.89 -8.21
C ILE A 78 2.89 18.18 -9.09
N PRO A 79 4.19 18.52 -8.99
CA PRO A 79 5.23 17.98 -9.86
C PRO A 79 5.70 16.57 -9.47
N TRP A 80 4.91 15.87 -8.65
CA TRP A 80 5.18 14.51 -8.20
C TRP A 80 4.43 13.52 -9.08
N LEU A 81 5.14 12.47 -9.48
CA LEU A 81 4.60 11.27 -10.11
C LEU A 81 4.22 10.27 -9.04
N HIS A 82 3.25 9.40 -9.35
CA HIS A 82 2.78 8.37 -8.44
C HIS A 82 2.70 7.02 -9.15
N GLU A 83 3.14 5.97 -8.46
CA GLU A 83 3.03 4.58 -8.88
C GLU A 83 2.53 3.73 -7.71
N ILE A 84 1.70 2.73 -7.99
CA ILE A 84 1.10 1.86 -6.98
C ILE A 84 1.34 0.39 -7.31
N SER A 85 1.63 -0.41 -6.28
CA SER A 85 1.80 -1.85 -6.40
C SER A 85 1.07 -2.57 -5.27
N HIS A 86 0.40 -3.67 -5.65
CA HIS A 86 -0.31 -4.55 -4.73
C HIS A 86 0.32 -5.94 -4.80
N ARG A 87 0.71 -6.48 -3.65
CA ARG A 87 1.36 -7.78 -3.58
C ARG A 87 0.84 -8.62 -2.44
N GLN A 88 0.75 -9.91 -2.69
CA GLN A 88 0.60 -10.90 -1.64
C GLN A 88 1.96 -11.52 -1.32
N PHE A 89 2.40 -11.41 -0.07
CA PHE A 89 3.51 -12.19 0.46
C PHE A 89 2.98 -13.40 1.21
N ILE A 90 3.43 -14.58 0.80
CA ILE A 90 3.17 -15.86 1.48
C ILE A 90 4.52 -16.42 1.89
N PRO A 91 4.77 -16.67 3.19
CA PRO A 91 5.98 -17.34 3.64
C PRO A 91 6.25 -18.66 2.91
N ASP A 92 7.52 -18.95 2.60
CA ASP A 92 7.90 -20.11 1.78
C ASP A 92 7.32 -21.44 2.29
N HIS A 93 7.33 -21.61 3.61
CA HIS A 93 6.85 -22.82 4.28
C HIS A 93 5.33 -23.04 4.16
N LEU A 94 4.57 -22.05 3.70
CA LEU A 94 3.12 -22.10 3.49
C LEU A 94 2.72 -22.35 2.03
N HIS A 95 3.66 -22.35 1.08
CA HIS A 95 3.36 -22.72 -0.30
C HIS A 95 2.88 -24.18 -0.40
N ILE A 96 1.67 -24.37 -0.92
CA ILE A 96 1.04 -25.69 -1.07
C ILE A 96 1.81 -26.51 -2.12
N SER A 97 2.45 -27.58 -1.66
CA SER A 97 3.20 -28.53 -2.49
C SER A 97 2.28 -29.55 -3.15
N GLU A 98 2.80 -30.32 -4.11
CA GLU A 98 2.07 -31.44 -4.71
C GLU A 98 1.69 -32.51 -3.67
N LYS A 99 2.59 -32.79 -2.73
CA LYS A 99 2.30 -33.66 -1.58
C LYS A 99 1.13 -33.15 -0.74
N ASP A 100 1.05 -31.85 -0.50
CA ASP A 100 -0.07 -31.25 0.25
C ASP A 100 -1.40 -31.47 -0.50
N ARG A 101 -1.39 -31.38 -1.84
CA ARG A 101 -2.57 -31.65 -2.68
C ARG A 101 -3.00 -33.11 -2.62
N ASP A 102 -2.05 -34.04 -2.65
CA ASP A 102 -2.31 -35.47 -2.52
C ASP A 102 -2.85 -35.86 -1.14
N GLU A 103 -2.37 -35.22 -0.08
CA GLU A 103 -2.91 -35.42 1.27
C GLU A 103 -4.35 -34.93 1.37
N MET A 104 -4.67 -33.80 0.72
CA MET A 104 -6.04 -33.26 0.71
C MET A 104 -7.00 -34.10 -0.12
N SER A 105 -6.57 -34.63 -1.28
CA SER A 105 -7.45 -35.45 -2.14
C SER A 105 -7.87 -36.76 -1.48
N LYS A 106 -7.09 -37.24 -0.52
CA LYS A 106 -7.34 -38.46 0.26
C LYS A 106 -8.13 -38.21 1.55
N ALA A 107 -8.39 -36.95 1.91
CA ALA A 107 -9.09 -36.59 3.13
C ALA A 107 -10.55 -37.07 3.10
N ARG A 108 -11.03 -37.63 4.22
CA ARG A 108 -12.41 -38.10 4.37
C ARG A 108 -13.11 -37.40 5.53
N VAL A 109 -14.41 -37.20 5.38
CA VAL A 109 -15.27 -36.65 6.43
C VAL A 109 -15.19 -37.55 7.67
N GLY A 110 -15.00 -36.95 8.85
CA GLY A 110 -14.89 -37.65 10.13
C GLY A 110 -13.47 -38.09 10.52
N GLN A 111 -12.46 -37.85 9.68
CA GLN A 111 -11.05 -38.07 10.03
C GLN A 111 -10.35 -36.79 10.52
N PRO A 112 -9.26 -36.91 11.30
CA PRO A 112 -8.45 -35.75 11.69
C PRO A 112 -7.98 -34.94 10.48
N LEU A 113 -8.01 -33.61 10.60
CA LEU A 113 -7.62 -32.72 9.52
C LEU A 113 -6.16 -32.96 9.07
N PRO A 114 -5.92 -33.14 7.75
CA PRO A 114 -4.58 -33.28 7.21
C PRO A 114 -3.67 -32.10 7.56
N LYS A 115 -2.34 -32.32 7.58
CA LYS A 115 -1.37 -31.23 7.78
C LYS A 115 -1.50 -30.15 6.71
N ALA A 116 -1.79 -30.54 5.47
CA ALA A 116 -2.09 -29.63 4.38
C ALA A 116 -3.24 -28.65 4.70
N PHE A 117 -4.29 -29.09 5.39
CA PHE A 117 -5.40 -28.20 5.77
C PHE A 117 -4.94 -27.16 6.81
N ARG A 118 -4.13 -27.56 7.80
CA ARG A 118 -3.55 -26.61 8.76
C ARG A 118 -2.66 -25.58 8.08
N LYS A 119 -1.90 -25.98 7.06
CA LYS A 119 -1.05 -25.08 6.26
C LYS A 119 -1.88 -24.06 5.46
N ILE A 120 -3.03 -24.47 4.92
CA ILE A 120 -3.99 -23.54 4.29
C ILE A 120 -4.48 -22.52 5.33
N MET A 121 -4.95 -22.97 6.49
CA MET A 121 -5.43 -22.06 7.53
C MET A 121 -4.34 -21.09 7.98
N ALA A 122 -3.11 -21.57 8.19
CA ALA A 122 -1.95 -20.73 8.50
C ALA A 122 -1.67 -19.69 7.39
N THR A 123 -1.93 -20.00 6.12
CA THR A 123 -1.83 -19.01 5.04
C THR A 123 -2.79 -17.84 5.22
N PHE A 124 -3.99 -18.05 5.78
CA PHE A 124 -4.90 -16.95 6.10
C PHE A 124 -4.39 -16.09 7.27
N GLU A 125 -3.68 -16.69 8.20
CA GLU A 125 -3.14 -16.01 9.38
C GLU A 125 -1.82 -15.29 9.10
N GLU A 126 -0.99 -15.80 8.19
CA GLU A 126 0.40 -15.37 8.00
C GLU A 126 0.64 -14.62 6.69
N ARG A 127 -0.27 -14.70 5.70
CA ARG A 127 -0.12 -13.90 4.49
C ARG A 127 -0.12 -12.40 4.83
N ARG A 128 0.56 -11.63 3.99
CA ARG A 128 0.55 -10.17 4.01
C ARG A 128 0.07 -9.66 2.66
N LEU A 129 -0.88 -8.73 2.68
CA LEU A 129 -1.38 -7.98 1.54
C LEU A 129 -0.68 -6.63 1.58
N LEU A 130 0.50 -6.57 0.97
CA LEU A 130 1.34 -5.39 0.93
C LEU A 130 0.85 -4.44 -0.17
N VAL A 131 0.76 -3.16 0.16
CA VAL A 131 0.49 -2.08 -0.77
C VAL A 131 1.62 -1.07 -0.67
N GLY A 132 2.16 -0.66 -1.82
CA GLY A 132 3.21 0.34 -1.92
C GLY A 132 2.77 1.47 -2.85
N HIS A 133 2.94 2.70 -2.40
CA HIS A 133 2.71 3.94 -3.13
C HIS A 133 4.04 4.68 -3.24
N LEU A 134 4.64 4.65 -4.43
CA LEU A 134 5.85 5.38 -4.74
C LEU A 134 5.49 6.75 -5.30
N PHE A 135 6.01 7.79 -4.68
CA PHE A 135 5.97 9.15 -5.17
C PHE A 135 7.38 9.56 -5.57
N TYR A 136 7.56 10.11 -6.77
CA TYR A 136 8.89 10.47 -7.28
C TYR A 136 8.82 11.73 -8.14
N HIS A 137 9.91 12.48 -8.19
CA HIS A 137 10.03 13.68 -8.99
C HIS A 137 10.76 13.36 -10.31
N GLU A 138 10.79 14.33 -11.24
CA GLU A 138 11.70 14.28 -12.39
C GLU A 138 13.18 14.27 -11.97
N ASP A 139 13.46 14.74 -10.76
CA ASP A 139 14.76 14.57 -10.12
C ASP A 139 14.80 13.17 -9.48
N PRO A 140 15.65 12.25 -9.98
CA PRO A 140 15.69 10.87 -9.52
C PRO A 140 16.16 10.72 -8.07
N GLU A 141 16.75 11.76 -7.47
CA GLU A 141 17.15 11.77 -6.05
C GLU A 141 15.97 12.07 -5.11
N LEU A 142 14.84 12.54 -5.64
CA LEU A 142 13.66 12.90 -4.86
C LEU A 142 12.57 11.84 -4.99
N TRP A 143 12.40 11.04 -3.94
CA TRP A 143 11.43 9.96 -3.91
C TRP A 143 10.97 9.62 -2.49
N HIS A 144 9.73 9.13 -2.39
CA HIS A 144 9.06 8.71 -1.17
C HIS A 144 8.23 7.46 -1.44
N LEU A 145 8.50 6.37 -0.74
CA LEU A 145 7.67 5.17 -0.75
C LEU A 145 6.90 5.08 0.56
N PHE A 146 5.57 5.14 0.45
CA PHE A 146 4.66 4.74 1.51
C PHE A 146 4.25 3.30 1.30
N TYR A 147 4.39 2.46 2.31
CA TYR A 147 3.90 1.09 2.24
C TYR A 147 3.25 0.64 3.54
N PHE A 148 2.34 -0.31 3.43
CA PHE A 148 1.61 -0.89 4.56
C PHE A 148 1.08 -2.26 4.15
N ASP A 149 0.79 -3.10 5.13
CA ASP A 149 -0.05 -4.28 4.94
C ASP A 149 -1.41 -4.13 5.65
N GLN A 150 -2.25 -5.15 5.52
CA GLN A 150 -3.57 -5.13 6.14
C GLN A 150 -3.53 -4.92 7.66
N ARG A 151 -2.51 -5.46 8.34
CA ARG A 151 -2.35 -5.44 9.81
C ARG A 151 -1.87 -4.08 10.30
N ASP A 152 -1.10 -3.37 9.48
CA ASP A 152 -0.61 -2.03 9.81
C ASP A 152 -1.77 -1.03 9.92
N THR A 153 -2.89 -1.29 9.23
CA THR A 153 -4.11 -0.49 9.29
C THR A 153 -5.18 -1.01 10.27
N GLU A 154 -4.97 -2.20 10.84
CA GLU A 154 -5.90 -2.81 11.79
C GLU A 154 -5.72 -2.24 13.21
N ALA A 155 -6.81 -2.17 13.97
CA ALA A 155 -6.80 -1.76 15.37
C ALA A 155 -6.34 -2.88 16.32
N ASP A 156 -6.57 -4.15 15.95
CA ASP A 156 -6.15 -5.32 16.72
C ASP A 156 -4.84 -5.89 16.14
N ARG A 157 -3.98 -6.44 17.00
CA ARG A 157 -2.68 -7.04 16.64
C ARG A 157 -1.74 -6.13 15.83
N ASN A 158 -1.92 -4.81 15.91
CA ASN A 158 -0.99 -3.85 15.32
C ASN A 158 0.36 -3.95 16.02
N HIS A 159 1.44 -4.04 15.24
CA HIS A 159 2.77 -4.20 15.78
C HIS A 159 3.34 -2.88 16.35
N TRP A 160 2.76 -1.74 15.97
CA TRP A 160 3.13 -0.44 16.49
C TRP A 160 2.21 0.00 17.64
N LYS A 161 2.81 0.48 18.73
CA LYS A 161 2.09 0.84 19.96
C LYS A 161 1.12 2.01 19.79
N GLU A 162 1.33 2.86 18.79
CA GLU A 162 0.45 4.00 18.49
C GLU A 162 -0.70 3.63 17.55
N GLY A 163 -0.78 2.37 17.10
CA GLY A 163 -1.88 1.85 16.30
C GLY A 163 -1.67 1.96 14.79
N SER A 164 -2.74 2.31 14.07
CA SER A 164 -2.79 2.32 12.61
C SER A 164 -1.75 3.25 11.99
N HIS A 165 -0.97 2.76 11.02
CA HIS A 165 0.13 3.52 10.44
C HIS A 165 0.49 3.11 9.01
N LEU A 166 1.26 3.98 8.38
CA LEU A 166 1.97 3.75 7.13
C LEU A 166 3.46 3.73 7.42
N HIS A 167 4.21 2.89 6.73
CA HIS A 167 5.66 2.97 6.70
C HIS A 167 6.09 3.95 5.61
N LEU A 168 6.96 4.90 5.95
CA LEU A 168 7.60 5.81 5.00
C LEU A 168 9.09 5.51 4.93
N ILE A 169 9.58 5.26 3.73
CA ILE A 169 11.00 5.39 3.37
C ILE A 169 11.14 6.38 2.22
N ASN A 170 12.26 7.07 2.16
CA ASN A 170 12.51 8.15 1.20
C ASN A 170 14.01 8.39 1.04
N CYS A 171 14.36 9.31 0.15
CA CYS A 171 15.74 9.75 -0.07
C CYS A 171 16.47 10.18 1.22
N LEU A 172 15.77 10.71 2.24
CA LEU A 172 16.39 11.10 3.51
C LEU A 172 16.72 9.92 4.43
N THR A 173 15.90 8.87 4.42
CA THR A 173 16.15 7.64 5.19
C THR A 173 17.11 6.70 4.47
N HIS A 174 17.17 6.78 3.15
CA HIS A 174 17.97 5.93 2.27
C HIS A 174 18.72 6.76 1.20
N PRO A 175 19.69 7.60 1.60
CA PRO A 175 20.33 8.57 0.70
C PRO A 175 21.25 7.97 -0.36
N ARG A 176 21.44 6.65 -0.36
CA ARG A 176 22.26 5.92 -1.33
C ARG A 176 21.44 5.00 -2.23
N SER A 177 20.11 5.12 -2.17
CA SER A 177 19.19 4.28 -2.93
C SER A 177 18.40 5.14 -3.89
N SER A 178 18.20 4.63 -5.10
CA SER A 178 17.31 5.25 -6.08
C SER A 178 15.85 4.84 -5.86
N ALA A 179 14.93 5.60 -6.43
CA ALA A 179 13.51 5.23 -6.46
C ALA A 179 13.30 3.86 -7.13
N GLU A 180 14.01 3.60 -8.22
CA GLU A 180 13.91 2.35 -9.00
C GLU A 180 14.41 1.14 -8.20
N GLU A 181 15.55 1.24 -7.54
CA GLU A 181 16.09 0.17 -6.69
C GLU A 181 15.12 -0.20 -5.57
N VAL A 182 14.60 0.81 -4.87
CA VAL A 182 13.66 0.62 -3.77
C VAL A 182 12.32 0.07 -4.27
N TRP A 183 11.88 0.51 -5.44
CA TRP A 183 10.68 -0.02 -6.07
C TRP A 183 10.85 -1.48 -6.44
N GLN A 184 11.99 -1.86 -7.03
CA GLN A 184 12.29 -3.24 -7.38
C GLN A 184 12.40 -4.12 -6.11
N ASP A 185 13.05 -3.64 -5.05
CA ASP A 185 13.12 -4.35 -3.77
C ASP A 185 11.74 -4.61 -3.16
N PHE A 186 10.82 -3.65 -3.30
CA PHE A 186 9.42 -3.82 -2.89
C PHE A 186 8.72 -4.92 -3.71
N HIS A 187 9.00 -4.98 -5.02
CA HIS A 187 8.42 -5.97 -5.95
C HIS A 187 8.94 -7.38 -5.72
N ASP A 188 10.22 -7.53 -5.37
CA ASP A 188 10.88 -8.84 -5.34
C ASP A 188 10.88 -9.48 -3.95
N GLY A 189 10.94 -8.69 -2.87
CA GLY A 189 11.18 -9.20 -1.50
C GLY A 189 10.02 -9.13 -0.52
N ASN A 190 10.18 -9.71 0.68
CA ASN A 190 9.38 -9.30 1.85
C ASN A 190 10.04 -8.02 2.38
N PRO A 191 9.48 -6.82 2.18
CA PRO A 191 10.15 -5.59 2.55
C PRO A 191 10.21 -5.50 4.09
N LYS A 192 11.33 -5.96 4.65
CA LYS A 192 11.83 -5.45 5.93
C LYS A 192 12.79 -4.32 5.61
N MET A 193 12.24 -3.27 5.00
CA MET A 193 12.97 -2.04 4.69
C MET A 193 13.27 -1.34 6.03
N LYS A 194 14.44 -1.65 6.59
CA LYS A 194 14.87 -1.13 7.89
C LYS A 194 14.94 0.40 7.83
N GLY A 195 14.64 1.04 8.96
CA GLY A 195 14.76 2.50 9.05
C GLY A 195 13.55 3.28 8.53
N ALA A 196 12.47 2.60 8.15
CA ALA A 196 11.19 3.24 7.85
C ALA A 196 10.69 4.08 9.04
N LEU A 197 10.10 5.22 8.71
CA LEU A 197 9.37 6.07 9.64
C LEU A 197 7.93 5.55 9.73
N HIS A 198 7.35 5.55 10.93
CA HIS A 198 5.93 5.21 11.10
C HIS A 198 5.13 6.51 11.06
N VAL A 199 4.17 6.60 10.16
CA VAL A 199 3.27 7.76 10.01
C VAL A 199 1.89 7.34 10.48
N ARG A 200 1.37 7.97 11.54
CA ARG A 200 0.01 7.68 12.05
C ARG A 200 -1.00 7.89 10.94
N CYS A 201 -1.96 6.96 10.83
CA CYS A 201 -3.09 7.12 9.93
C CYS A 201 -4.42 6.82 10.61
N ALA A 202 -5.46 7.48 10.11
CA ALA A 202 -6.84 7.28 10.53
C ALA A 202 -7.67 6.80 9.33
N PHE A 203 -7.40 5.58 8.89
CA PHE A 203 -8.13 4.94 7.80
C PHE A 203 -9.35 4.22 8.38
N LYS A 204 -10.37 5.00 8.74
CA LYS A 204 -11.68 4.48 9.14
C LYS A 204 -12.61 4.41 7.94
#